data_AF-A0A1A8AL57-F1
#
_entry.id   AF-A0A1A8AL57-F1
#
_cell.length_a   1.000
_cell.length_b   1.000
_cell.length_c   1.000
_cell.angle_alpha   90.00
_cell.angle_beta   90.00
_cell.angle_gamma   90.00
#
_symmetry.space_group_name_H-M   'P 1'
#
loop_
_entity.id
_entity.type
_entity.pdbx_description
1 polymer ?
#
loop_
_entity_poly.entity_id
_entity_poly.type
_entity_poly.pdbx_seq_one_letter_code
_entity_poly.pdbx_strand_id
1 'polypeptide(L)'
;MSDALSDDGSDINQDDSQDVMTPAELIAKLEEAWLNEKFSPELLENKSEVVECVMEQLTHMESNLQRVKKGDAKASFHRMEIDRIRFVLSSYLRSRLQKIEKFFPHVLEREKSRVEGQPSLLSPEEFAFAKEYYTNTETYLKAVALKRMPLNLQTVDLLKAVPEPCLDSFVFLRVKEKQENILVEPETDDQREYIVDLEEGSQHLMRYRTVAPLVSNGAVQLI
;
A
#
# COMPACT_ATOMS: atom_id res chain seq x y z
N MET A 1 29.87 -61.52 -8.89
CA MET A 1 28.41 -61.60 -8.66
C MET A 1 28.17 -60.88 -7.35
N SER A 2 28.07 -59.55 -7.42
CA SER A 2 26.82 -58.75 -7.54
C SER A 2 26.36 -58.35 -6.14
N ASP A 3 26.74 -57.15 -5.69
CA ASP A 3 25.98 -55.89 -5.80
C ASP A 3 24.76 -55.86 -4.87
N ALA A 4 24.81 -55.05 -3.81
CA ALA A 4 24.23 -53.71 -3.82
C ALA A 4 24.13 -53.18 -2.37
N LEU A 5 24.86 -52.11 -2.09
CA LEU A 5 24.55 -51.19 -1.00
C LEU A 5 23.23 -50.48 -1.35
N SER A 6 22.31 -50.37 -0.40
CA SER A 6 21.19 -49.44 -0.49
C SER A 6 21.33 -48.40 0.62
N ASP A 7 21.94 -47.31 0.17
CA ASP A 7 21.86 -45.94 0.64
C ASP A 7 20.40 -45.53 0.92
N ASP A 8 20.12 -45.09 2.14
CA ASP A 8 18.91 -44.33 2.48
C ASP A 8 19.33 -43.08 3.24
N GLY A 9 20.08 -42.23 2.52
CA GLY A 9 20.25 -40.83 2.86
C GLY A 9 18.93 -40.09 2.63
N SER A 10 18.08 -40.01 3.65
CA SER A 10 17.01 -39.03 3.72
C SER A 10 17.59 -37.68 4.15
N ASP A 11 18.31 -37.04 3.21
CA ASP A 11 18.59 -35.61 3.25
C ASP A 11 17.26 -34.88 3.05
N ILE A 12 16.57 -34.66 4.16
CA ILE A 12 15.49 -33.68 4.25
C ILE A 12 16.20 -32.33 4.17
N ASN A 13 16.50 -31.89 2.95
CA ASN A 13 16.70 -30.48 2.65
C ASN A 13 15.36 -29.78 2.91
N GLN A 14 15.13 -29.44 4.18
CA GLN A 14 14.33 -28.28 4.53
C GLN A 14 15.03 -27.10 3.85
N ASP A 15 14.53 -26.77 2.67
CA ASP A 15 14.75 -25.48 2.03
C ASP A 15 14.06 -24.41 2.90
N ASP A 16 14.66 -24.13 4.06
CA ASP A 16 14.51 -22.85 4.76
C ASP A 16 15.22 -21.79 3.92
N SER A 17 14.71 -21.56 2.72
CA SER A 17 14.95 -20.33 1.98
C SER A 17 14.21 -19.22 2.73
N GLN A 18 14.79 -18.79 3.85
CA GLN A 18 14.62 -17.41 4.28
C GLN A 18 15.08 -16.56 3.10
N ASP A 19 14.14 -16.16 2.25
CA ASP A 19 14.40 -15.22 1.16
C ASP A 19 14.98 -13.96 1.79
N VAL A 20 16.31 -13.87 1.79
CA VAL A 20 17.03 -12.70 2.29
C VAL A 20 16.78 -11.60 1.28
N MET A 21 15.74 -10.80 1.54
CA MET A 21 15.42 -9.64 0.71
C MET A 21 16.61 -8.70 0.68
N THR A 22 17.14 -8.46 -0.51
CA THR A 22 18.26 -7.56 -0.68
C THR A 22 17.81 -6.11 -0.46
N PRO A 23 18.71 -5.20 -0.06
CA PRO A 23 18.37 -3.78 0.07
C PRO A 23 17.83 -3.17 -1.24
N ALA A 24 18.30 -3.65 -2.40
CA ALA A 24 17.82 -3.17 -3.69
C ALA A 24 16.37 -3.59 -3.97
N GLU A 25 16.01 -4.84 -3.67
CA GLU A 25 14.64 -5.33 -3.77
C GLU A 25 13.70 -4.62 -2.78
N LEU A 26 14.19 -4.32 -1.58
CA LEU A 26 13.45 -3.56 -0.59
C LEU A 26 13.07 -2.16 -1.10
N ILE A 27 14.02 -1.44 -1.72
CA ILE A 27 13.74 -0.13 -2.32
C ILE A 27 12.78 -0.26 -3.51
N ALA A 28 12.92 -1.28 -4.35
CA ALA A 28 11.98 -1.52 -5.45
C ALA A 28 10.55 -1.77 -4.95
N LYS A 29 10.38 -2.55 -3.87
CA LYS A 29 9.06 -2.76 -3.22
C LYS A 29 8.51 -1.48 -2.63
N LEU A 30 9.35 -0.63 -2.03
CA LEU A 30 8.92 0.67 -1.52
C LEU A 30 8.45 1.59 -2.65
N GLU A 31 9.20 1.68 -3.75
CA GLU A 31 8.83 2.48 -4.91
C GLU A 31 7.53 1.98 -5.55
N GLU A 32 7.33 0.66 -5.62
CA GLU A 32 6.09 0.06 -6.10
C GLU A 32 4.89 0.39 -5.19
N ALA A 33 5.04 0.22 -3.88
CA ALA A 33 4.01 0.60 -2.92
C ALA A 33 3.70 2.10 -2.99
N TRP A 34 4.73 2.94 -3.17
CA TRP A 34 4.58 4.38 -3.33
C TRP A 34 3.78 4.77 -4.57
N LEU A 35 4.10 4.20 -5.73
CA LEU A 35 3.37 4.50 -6.97
C LEU A 35 1.92 3.98 -6.91
N ASN A 36 1.74 2.75 -6.46
CA ASN A 36 0.40 2.17 -6.30
C ASN A 36 -0.45 3.01 -5.34
N GLU A 37 0.10 3.43 -4.20
CA GLU A 37 -0.60 4.29 -3.25
C GLU A 37 -0.87 5.69 -3.82
N LYS A 38 0.00 6.23 -4.67
CA LYS A 38 -0.22 7.55 -5.26
C LYS A 38 -1.37 7.58 -6.26
N PHE A 39 -1.54 6.51 -7.03
CA PHE A 39 -2.49 6.46 -8.14
C PHE A 39 -3.78 5.69 -7.83
N SER A 40 -3.83 4.91 -6.74
CA SER A 40 -5.06 4.26 -6.34
C SER A 40 -6.06 5.26 -5.72
N PRO A 41 -7.36 5.13 -6.03
CA PRO A 41 -8.40 6.02 -5.48
C PRO A 41 -8.74 5.72 -4.01
N GLU A 42 -8.39 4.52 -3.53
CA GLU A 42 -8.60 4.06 -2.15
C GLU A 42 -7.28 3.86 -1.40
N LEU A 43 -7.36 3.73 -0.07
CA LEU A 43 -6.21 3.36 0.76
C LEU A 43 -5.87 1.88 0.55
N LEU A 44 -4.61 1.58 0.20
CA LEU A 44 -4.14 0.21 0.01
C LEU A 44 -3.70 -0.43 1.33
N GLU A 45 -3.45 -1.73 1.27
CA GLU A 45 -2.84 -2.50 2.36
C GLU A 45 -1.56 -1.84 2.87
N ASN A 46 -1.39 -1.82 4.19
CA ASN A 46 -0.16 -1.29 4.76
C ASN A 46 1.00 -2.27 4.59
N LYS A 47 2.09 -1.80 3.98
CA LYS A 47 3.36 -2.51 3.89
C LYS A 47 4.29 -2.18 5.08
N SER A 48 3.86 -2.48 6.31
CA SER A 48 4.63 -2.18 7.54
C SER A 48 6.04 -2.75 7.51
N GLU A 49 6.20 -4.00 7.10
CA GLU A 49 7.49 -4.68 7.05
C GLU A 49 8.49 -3.93 6.14
N VAL A 50 8.02 -3.47 4.98
CA VAL A 50 8.85 -2.67 4.05
C VAL A 50 9.23 -1.34 4.68
N VAL A 51 8.28 -0.65 5.33
CA VAL A 51 8.52 0.63 6.00
C VAL A 51 9.54 0.50 7.14
N GLU A 52 9.37 -0.51 7.99
CA GLU A 52 10.25 -0.80 9.12
C GLU A 52 11.67 -1.11 8.64
N CYS A 53 11.83 -2.05 7.70
CA CYS A 53 13.13 -2.38 7.14
C CYS A 53 13.81 -1.16 6.49
N VAL A 54 13.08 -0.32 5.74
CA VAL A 54 13.67 0.88 5.12
C VAL A 54 14.11 1.88 6.20
N MET A 55 13.30 2.09 7.24
CA MET A 55 13.64 2.98 8.36
C MET A 55 14.91 2.52 9.10
N GLU A 56 15.05 1.22 9.33
CA GLU A 56 16.26 0.64 9.92
C GLU A 56 17.48 0.83 9.03
N GLN A 57 17.37 0.55 7.72
CA GLN A 57 18.45 0.74 6.77
C GLN A 57 18.89 2.22 6.69
N LEU A 58 17.94 3.15 6.65
CA LEU A 58 18.22 4.60 6.67
C LEU A 58 18.98 4.99 7.95
N THR A 59 18.52 4.52 9.10
CA THR A 59 19.14 4.81 10.41
C THR A 59 20.57 4.25 10.48
N HIS A 60 20.78 3.03 9.99
CA HIS A 60 22.10 2.41 9.93
C HIS A 60 23.05 3.16 8.98
N MET A 61 22.58 3.54 7.79
CA MET A 61 23.37 4.32 6.83
C MET A 61 23.74 5.70 7.37
N GLU A 62 22.81 6.38 8.06
CA GLU A 62 23.08 7.67 8.70
C GLU A 62 24.14 7.57 9.80
N SER A 63 24.02 6.56 10.68
CA SER A 63 25.00 6.31 11.74
C SER A 63 26.40 6.06 11.18
N ASN A 64 26.49 5.29 10.09
CA ASN A 64 27.76 5.03 9.41
C ASN A 64 28.35 6.32 8.81
N LEU A 65 27.53 7.17 8.20
CA LEU A 65 27.99 8.45 7.63
C LEU A 65 28.50 9.44 8.68
N GLN A 66 27.97 9.42 9.89
CA GLN A 66 28.48 10.26 10.99
C GLN A 66 29.93 9.93 11.35
N ARG A 67 30.39 8.71 11.06
CA ARG A 67 31.74 8.22 11.35
C ARG A 67 32.74 8.48 10.22
N VAL A 68 32.29 8.93 9.05
CA VAL A 68 33.15 9.15 7.88
C VAL A 68 33.85 10.51 7.96
N LYS A 69 35.11 10.56 7.51
CA LYS A 69 35.91 11.79 7.48
C LYS A 69 35.35 12.79 6.46
N LYS A 70 35.39 14.08 6.81
CA LYS A 70 34.98 15.18 5.89
C LYS A 70 35.86 15.17 4.64
N GLY A 71 35.23 15.28 3.46
CA GLY A 71 35.91 15.33 2.15
C GLY A 71 35.87 14.05 1.33
N ASP A 72 35.24 12.98 1.81
CA ASP A 72 35.03 11.75 1.04
C ASP A 72 33.86 11.88 0.05
N ALA A 73 34.13 11.71 -1.24
CA ALA A 73 33.11 11.71 -2.28
C ALA A 73 32.10 10.56 -2.10
N LYS A 74 32.55 9.39 -1.60
CA LYS A 74 31.67 8.24 -1.33
C LYS A 74 30.61 8.56 -0.29
N ALA A 75 30.98 9.31 0.75
CA ALA A 75 30.04 9.79 1.76
C ALA A 75 28.98 10.72 1.17
N SER A 76 29.36 11.54 0.18
CA SER A 76 28.43 12.45 -0.51
C SER A 76 27.41 11.66 -1.34
N PHE A 77 27.83 10.63 -2.08
CA PHE A 77 26.90 9.77 -2.83
C PHE A 77 25.91 9.02 -1.91
N HIS A 78 26.39 8.45 -0.81
CA HIS A 78 25.51 7.79 0.16
C HIS A 78 24.51 8.77 0.79
N ARG A 79 24.91 10.01 1.06
CA ARG A 79 24.00 11.05 1.58
C ARG A 79 22.90 11.39 0.57
N MET A 80 23.26 11.55 -0.70
CA MET A 80 22.28 11.78 -1.77
C MET A 80 21.27 10.63 -1.87
N GLU A 81 21.72 9.39 -1.75
CA GLU A 81 20.83 8.22 -1.81
C GLU A 81 19.89 8.12 -0.60
N ILE A 82 20.39 8.39 0.60
CA ILE A 82 19.57 8.50 1.81
C ILE A 82 18.47 9.55 1.61
N ASP A 83 18.80 10.70 1.04
CA ASP A 83 17.83 11.77 0.82
C ASP A 83 16.75 11.35 -0.21
N ARG A 84 17.13 10.60 -1.25
CA ARG A 84 16.19 10.03 -2.23
C ARG A 84 15.24 9.01 -1.60
N ILE A 85 15.77 8.04 -0.86
CA ILE A 85 14.97 7.01 -0.20
C ILE A 85 14.05 7.63 0.85
N ARG A 86 14.56 8.58 1.65
CA ARG A 86 13.75 9.31 2.64
C ARG A 86 12.62 10.09 1.98
N PHE A 87 12.86 10.70 0.81
CA PHE A 87 11.82 11.37 0.06
C PHE A 87 10.70 10.41 -0.37
N VAL A 88 11.05 9.26 -0.96
CA VAL A 88 10.07 8.24 -1.39
C VAL A 88 9.25 7.76 -0.19
N LEU A 89 9.91 7.36 0.89
CA LEU A 89 9.24 6.91 2.12
C LEU A 89 8.31 7.99 2.69
N SER A 90 8.79 9.22 2.82
CA SER A 90 7.98 10.34 3.33
C SER A 90 6.80 10.63 2.42
N SER A 91 6.97 10.54 1.10
CA SER A 91 5.90 10.75 0.15
C SER A 91 4.85 9.64 0.21
N TYR A 92 5.26 8.39 0.39
CA TYR A 92 4.36 7.25 0.60
C TYR A 92 3.52 7.44 1.86
N LEU A 93 4.16 7.65 3.02
CA LEU A 93 3.46 7.84 4.29
C LEU A 93 2.53 9.05 4.27
N ARG A 94 2.95 10.17 3.66
CA ARG A 94 2.10 11.36 3.51
C ARG A 94 0.88 11.09 2.61
N SER A 95 1.05 10.34 1.53
CA SER A 95 -0.06 9.99 0.62
C SER A 95 -1.10 9.14 1.35
N ARG A 96 -0.65 8.19 2.18
CA ARG A 96 -1.51 7.38 3.03
C ARG A 96 -2.28 8.20 4.04
N LEU A 97 -1.60 9.07 4.80
CA LEU A 97 -2.26 9.97 5.75
C LEU A 97 -3.30 10.88 5.09
N GLN A 98 -3.01 11.41 3.90
CA GLN A 98 -3.98 12.21 3.14
C GLN A 98 -5.25 11.41 2.79
N LYS A 99 -5.11 10.14 2.40
CA LYS A 99 -6.27 9.28 2.13
C LYS A 99 -7.02 8.90 3.41
N ILE A 100 -6.30 8.65 4.51
CA ILE A 100 -6.90 8.41 5.82
C ILE A 100 -7.73 9.62 6.23
N GLU A 101 -7.18 10.84 6.18
CA GLU A 101 -7.92 12.08 6.49
C GLU A 101 -9.12 12.30 5.57
N LYS A 102 -9.02 11.94 4.29
CA LYS A 102 -10.11 12.11 3.33
C LYS A 102 -11.25 11.11 3.53
N PHE A 103 -10.94 9.89 3.94
CA PHE A 103 -11.88 8.76 3.98
C PHE A 103 -12.00 8.15 5.39
N PHE A 104 -11.70 8.90 6.45
CA PHE A 104 -11.50 8.38 7.80
C PHE A 104 -12.66 7.51 8.36
N PRO A 105 -13.96 7.81 8.16
CA PRO A 105 -15.03 6.96 8.69
C PRO A 105 -15.07 5.61 7.96
N HIS A 106 -14.91 5.64 6.63
CA HIS A 106 -14.93 4.48 5.75
C HIS A 106 -13.74 3.55 6.02
N VAL A 107 -12.57 4.14 6.23
CA VAL A 107 -11.34 3.41 6.58
C VAL A 107 -11.49 2.69 7.92
N LEU A 108 -12.03 3.36 8.94
CA LEU A 108 -12.27 2.76 10.25
C LEU A 108 -13.35 1.66 10.22
N GLU A 109 -14.43 1.87 9.46
CA GLU A 109 -15.49 0.87 9.32
C GLU A 109 -14.98 -0.38 8.59
N ARG A 110 -14.19 -0.20 7.51
CA ARG A 110 -13.58 -1.30 6.76
C ARG A 110 -12.60 -2.11 7.59
N GLU A 111 -11.79 -1.43 8.41
CA GLU A 111 -10.87 -2.08 9.36
C GLU A 111 -11.62 -2.86 10.44
N LYS A 112 -12.79 -2.36 10.90
CA LYS A 112 -13.63 -3.03 11.88
C LYS A 112 -14.38 -4.24 11.30
N SER A 113 -14.82 -4.16 10.04
CA SER A 113 -15.51 -5.25 9.33
C SER A 113 -14.55 -6.29 8.74
N ARG A 114 -13.24 -6.14 8.98
CA ARG A 114 -12.20 -7.04 8.44
C ARG A 114 -12.40 -8.46 8.95
N VAL A 115 -12.29 -9.42 8.04
CA VAL A 115 -12.29 -10.85 8.38
C VAL A 115 -10.96 -11.22 9.03
N GLU A 116 -11.00 -12.03 10.10
CA GLU A 116 -9.81 -12.52 10.78
C GLU A 116 -8.90 -13.28 9.81
N GLY A 117 -7.65 -12.84 9.67
CA GLY A 117 -6.68 -13.37 8.72
C GLY A 117 -6.46 -12.54 7.44
N GLN A 118 -7.28 -11.52 7.17
CA GLN A 118 -6.96 -10.56 6.10
C GLN A 118 -5.89 -9.56 6.54
N PRO A 119 -5.00 -9.12 5.63
CA PRO A 119 -4.00 -8.10 5.95
C PRO A 119 -4.62 -6.79 6.44
N SER A 120 -3.91 -6.11 7.33
CA SER A 120 -4.34 -4.82 7.85
C SER A 120 -4.19 -3.72 6.82
N LEU A 121 -5.19 -2.84 6.74
CA LEU A 121 -5.11 -1.64 5.92
C LEU A 121 -4.28 -0.55 6.57
N LEU A 122 -4.19 -0.58 7.90
CA LEU A 122 -3.59 0.48 8.70
C LEU A 122 -2.46 -0.07 9.56
N SER A 123 -1.42 0.75 9.74
CA SER A 123 -0.48 0.56 10.84
C SER A 123 -1.15 0.82 12.19
N PRO A 124 -0.61 0.32 13.30
CA PRO A 124 -1.10 0.67 14.63
C PRO A 124 -1.15 2.19 14.88
N GLU A 125 -0.14 2.91 14.39
CA GLU A 125 -0.03 4.37 14.48
C GLU A 125 -1.07 5.07 13.58
N GLU A 126 -1.26 4.60 12.36
CA GLU A 126 -2.29 5.11 11.43
C GLU A 126 -3.70 4.89 11.98
N PHE A 127 -3.94 3.75 12.62
CA PHE A 127 -5.22 3.45 13.26
C PHE A 127 -5.49 4.34 14.47
N ALA A 128 -4.48 4.58 15.30
CA ALA A 128 -4.57 5.53 16.40
C ALA A 128 -4.87 6.95 15.90
N PHE A 129 -4.16 7.38 14.85
CA PHE A 129 -4.37 8.67 14.19
C PHE A 129 -5.79 8.80 13.63
N ALA A 130 -6.29 7.80 12.91
CA ALA A 130 -7.64 7.82 12.35
C ALA A 130 -8.72 7.93 13.43
N LYS A 131 -8.56 7.23 14.56
CA LYS A 131 -9.48 7.32 15.71
C LYS A 131 -9.46 8.68 16.38
N GLU A 132 -8.27 9.24 16.59
CA GLU A 132 -8.11 10.58 17.15
C GLU A 132 -8.74 11.64 16.23
N TYR A 133 -8.47 11.54 14.93
CA TYR A 133 -9.03 12.43 13.91
C TYR A 133 -10.57 12.37 13.87
N TYR A 134 -11.15 11.17 13.93
CA TYR A 134 -12.60 10.97 14.01
C TYR A 134 -13.18 11.68 15.24
N THR A 135 -12.62 11.40 16.42
CA THR A 135 -13.09 11.95 17.70
C THR A 135 -12.97 13.47 17.75
N ASN A 136 -11.86 14.01 17.23
CA ASN A 136 -11.62 15.44 17.17
C ASN A 136 -12.63 16.14 16.25
N THR A 137 -12.90 15.56 15.07
CA THR A 137 -13.87 16.09 14.11
C THR A 137 -15.28 16.11 14.69
N GLU A 138 -15.72 15.00 15.31
CA GLU A 138 -17.03 14.93 15.98
C GLU A 138 -17.15 15.96 17.11
N THR A 139 -16.13 16.06 17.95
CA THR A 139 -16.09 17.01 19.08
C THR A 139 -16.17 18.45 18.58
N TYR A 140 -15.40 18.78 17.55
CA TYR A 140 -15.39 20.11 16.95
C TYR A 140 -16.75 20.49 16.36
N LEU A 141 -17.33 19.62 15.52
CA LEU A 141 -18.65 19.86 14.91
C LEU A 141 -19.73 20.04 15.98
N LYS A 142 -19.69 19.23 17.04
CA LYS A 142 -20.61 19.33 18.17
C LYS A 142 -20.47 20.64 18.93
N ALA A 143 -19.24 21.05 19.22
CA ALA A 143 -18.96 22.27 19.98
C ALA A 143 -19.36 23.55 19.23
N VAL A 144 -19.09 23.59 17.92
CA VAL A 144 -19.31 24.77 17.07
C VAL A 144 -20.78 24.92 16.67
N ALA A 145 -21.40 23.86 16.15
CA ALA A 145 -22.71 23.94 15.50
C ALA A 145 -23.75 23.00 16.11
N LEU A 146 -23.47 21.69 16.23
CA LEU A 146 -24.52 20.71 16.46
C LEU A 146 -25.24 20.88 17.81
N LYS A 147 -24.55 21.35 18.86
CA LYS A 147 -25.20 21.64 20.15
C LYS A 147 -26.26 22.75 20.09
N ARG A 148 -26.22 23.59 19.06
CA ARG A 148 -27.15 24.72 18.84
C ARG A 148 -28.31 24.33 17.91
N MET A 149 -28.25 23.15 17.29
CA MET A 149 -29.31 22.63 16.45
C MET A 149 -30.48 22.09 17.29
N PRO A 150 -31.70 21.99 16.72
CA PRO A 150 -32.81 21.27 17.33
C PRO A 150 -32.41 19.83 17.70
N LEU A 151 -33.00 19.27 18.76
CA LEU A 151 -32.60 17.98 19.35
C LEU A 151 -32.50 16.82 18.34
N ASN A 152 -33.38 16.81 17.33
CA ASN A 152 -33.42 15.80 16.27
C ASN A 152 -32.34 15.96 15.18
N LEU A 153 -31.53 17.03 15.21
CA LEU A 153 -30.49 17.37 14.22
C LEU A 153 -29.12 17.59 14.87
N GLN A 154 -28.91 17.18 16.12
CA GLN A 154 -27.63 17.34 16.81
C GLN A 154 -26.61 16.25 16.51
N THR A 155 -27.00 15.21 15.77
CA THR A 155 -26.14 14.10 15.37
C THR A 155 -25.87 14.15 13.86
N VAL A 156 -24.65 13.84 13.46
CA VAL A 156 -24.25 13.72 12.05
C VAL A 156 -23.68 12.34 11.84
N ASP A 157 -24.23 11.63 10.86
CA ASP A 157 -23.69 10.34 10.41
C ASP A 157 -22.50 10.63 9.48
N LEU A 158 -21.28 10.51 10.04
CA LEU A 158 -20.06 10.80 9.31
C LEU A 158 -19.80 9.83 8.15
N LEU A 159 -20.31 8.59 8.21
CA LEU A 159 -20.21 7.66 7.07
C LEU A 159 -20.98 8.17 5.86
N LYS A 160 -22.13 8.82 6.06
CA LYS A 160 -22.91 9.42 4.96
C LYS A 160 -22.42 10.79 4.54
N ALA A 161 -21.85 11.55 5.47
CA ALA A 161 -21.40 12.91 5.22
C ALA A 161 -20.05 12.95 4.48
N VAL A 162 -19.17 11.98 4.74
CA VAL A 162 -17.85 11.89 4.10
C VAL A 162 -17.97 11.07 2.81
N PRO A 163 -17.46 11.54 1.67
CA PRO A 163 -17.49 10.78 0.43
C PRO A 163 -16.70 9.46 0.52
N GLU A 164 -17.18 8.42 -0.16
CA GLU A 164 -16.46 7.15 -0.30
C GLU A 164 -15.36 7.23 -1.38
N PRO A 165 -14.32 6.37 -1.31
CA PRO A 165 -13.37 6.21 -2.41
C PRO A 165 -14.07 5.80 -3.72
N CYS A 166 -13.82 6.54 -4.80
CA CYS A 166 -14.43 6.25 -6.10
C CYS A 166 -13.64 5.15 -6.83
N LEU A 167 -14.08 3.89 -6.70
CA LEU A 167 -13.43 2.73 -7.33
C LEU A 167 -13.57 2.72 -8.86
N ASP A 168 -14.51 3.48 -9.41
CA ASP A 168 -14.71 3.61 -10.87
C ASP A 168 -13.75 4.64 -11.51
N SER A 169 -12.83 5.20 -10.73
CA SER A 169 -11.78 6.09 -11.25
C SER A 169 -10.87 5.34 -12.23
N PHE A 170 -10.51 5.99 -13.33
CA PHE A 170 -9.58 5.44 -14.30
C PHE A 170 -8.13 5.57 -13.82
N VAL A 171 -7.36 4.50 -13.99
CA VAL A 171 -5.94 4.43 -13.64
C VAL A 171 -5.14 3.90 -14.82
N PHE A 172 -3.94 4.45 -14.99
CA PHE A 172 -2.95 3.83 -15.87
C PHE A 172 -2.21 2.74 -15.10
N LEU A 173 -2.00 1.62 -15.77
CA LEU A 173 -1.30 0.48 -15.19
C LEU A 173 -0.32 -0.12 -16.19
N ARG A 174 0.72 -0.74 -15.65
CA ARG A 174 1.66 -1.59 -16.35
C ARG A 174 1.54 -3.01 -15.81
N VAL A 175 1.42 -3.96 -16.71
CA VAL A 175 1.29 -5.38 -16.39
C VAL A 175 2.67 -5.95 -16.06
N LYS A 176 2.83 -6.57 -14.89
CA LYS A 176 4.05 -7.26 -14.46
C LYS A 176 3.97 -8.77 -14.69
N GLU A 177 2.78 -9.33 -14.60
CA GLU A 177 2.51 -10.74 -14.82
C GLU A 177 1.32 -10.88 -15.76
N LYS A 178 1.40 -11.81 -16.71
CA LYS A 178 0.31 -12.06 -17.66
C LYS A 178 -0.97 -12.41 -16.90
N GLN A 179 -2.07 -11.72 -17.22
CA GLN A 179 -3.39 -12.01 -16.67
C GLN A 179 -4.40 -12.18 -17.78
N GLU A 180 -5.13 -13.30 -17.76
CA GLU A 180 -6.13 -13.63 -18.78
C GLU A 180 -7.53 -13.42 -18.24
N ASN A 181 -8.47 -13.21 -19.15
CA ASN A 181 -9.90 -13.16 -18.83
C ASN A 181 -10.35 -12.00 -17.92
N ILE A 182 -9.74 -10.81 -18.06
CA ILE A 182 -10.17 -9.64 -17.29
C ILE A 182 -11.48 -9.09 -17.84
N LEU A 183 -12.53 -9.12 -17.02
CA LEU A 183 -13.86 -8.63 -17.38
C LEU A 183 -13.92 -7.10 -17.29
N VAL A 184 -14.16 -6.43 -18.41
CA VAL A 184 -14.35 -4.99 -18.47
C VAL A 184 -15.84 -4.69 -18.50
N GLU A 185 -16.33 -4.11 -17.40
CA GLU A 185 -17.71 -3.65 -17.30
C GLU A 185 -17.93 -2.43 -18.22
N PRO A 186 -19.05 -2.40 -18.95
CA PRO A 186 -19.37 -1.30 -19.85
C PRO A 186 -19.57 0.02 -19.11
N GLU A 187 -19.29 1.14 -19.78
CA GLU A 187 -19.51 2.46 -19.19
C GLU A 187 -20.96 2.91 -19.23
N THR A 188 -21.70 2.38 -20.19
CA THR A 188 -23.09 2.73 -20.52
C THR A 188 -23.83 1.44 -20.92
N ASP A 189 -25.15 1.40 -20.72
CA ASP A 189 -26.00 0.23 -21.04
C ASP A 189 -25.91 -0.20 -22.53
N ASP A 190 -25.40 0.68 -23.40
CA ASP A 190 -25.23 0.42 -24.84
C ASP A 190 -23.94 -0.35 -25.17
N GLN A 191 -23.00 -0.45 -24.23
CA GLN A 191 -21.75 -1.20 -24.39
C GLN A 191 -21.91 -2.61 -23.80
N ARG A 192 -21.33 -3.61 -24.48
CA ARG A 192 -21.29 -4.98 -23.96
C ARG A 192 -20.07 -5.17 -23.10
N GLU A 193 -20.21 -5.98 -22.06
CA GLU A 193 -19.08 -6.56 -21.35
C GLU A 193 -18.16 -7.26 -22.36
N TYR A 194 -16.86 -6.98 -22.24
CA TYR A 194 -15.84 -7.64 -23.03
C TYR A 194 -14.69 -8.07 -22.14
N ILE A 195 -14.00 -9.09 -22.61
CA ILE A 195 -12.87 -9.68 -21.90
C ILE A 195 -11.58 -9.18 -22.55
N VAL A 196 -10.61 -8.82 -21.73
CA VAL A 196 -9.28 -8.39 -22.18
C VAL A 196 -8.22 -9.27 -21.53
N ASP A 197 -7.25 -9.69 -22.33
CA ASP A 197 -6.03 -10.33 -21.84
C ASP A 197 -4.93 -9.27 -21.69
N LEU A 198 -4.31 -9.27 -20.51
CA LEU A 198 -3.25 -8.36 -20.12
C LEU A 198 -1.90 -9.06 -20.29
N GLU A 199 -1.19 -8.71 -21.34
CA GLU A 199 0.16 -9.24 -21.63
C GLU A 199 1.24 -8.57 -20.77
N GLU A 200 2.25 -9.33 -20.37
CA GLU A 200 3.37 -8.81 -19.58
C GLU A 200 4.07 -7.63 -20.27
N GLY A 201 4.34 -6.56 -19.52
CA GLY A 201 4.96 -5.33 -20.01
C GLY A 201 4.04 -4.37 -20.76
N SER A 202 2.80 -4.77 -21.07
CA SER A 202 1.82 -3.89 -21.71
C SER A 202 1.27 -2.83 -20.73
N GLN A 203 0.78 -1.72 -21.29
CA GLN A 203 0.19 -0.61 -20.54
C GLN A 203 -1.27 -0.40 -20.93
N HIS A 204 -2.12 -0.18 -19.95
CA HIS A 204 -3.57 -0.05 -20.14
C HIS A 204 -4.14 1.09 -19.32
N LEU A 205 -5.28 1.62 -19.77
CA LEU A 205 -6.12 2.58 -19.05
C LEU A 205 -7.46 1.90 -18.76
N MET A 206 -7.75 1.64 -17.48
CA MET A 206 -8.93 0.89 -17.07
C MET A 206 -9.52 1.46 -15.77
N ARG A 207 -10.76 1.10 -15.47
CA ARG A 207 -11.38 1.41 -14.17
C ARG A 207 -10.65 0.65 -13.06
N TYR A 208 -10.33 1.35 -11.98
CA TYR A 208 -9.61 0.77 -10.85
C TYR A 208 -10.34 -0.44 -10.24
N ARG A 209 -11.68 -0.42 -10.16
CA ARG A 209 -12.50 -1.53 -9.64
C ARG A 209 -12.13 -2.88 -10.26
N THR A 210 -11.94 -2.92 -11.58
CA THR A 210 -11.60 -4.15 -12.32
C THR A 210 -10.21 -4.67 -11.96
N VAL A 211 -9.26 -3.78 -11.69
CA VAL A 211 -7.84 -4.11 -11.52
C VAL A 211 -7.38 -4.07 -10.07
N ALA A 212 -8.23 -3.65 -9.13
CA ALA A 212 -7.90 -3.56 -7.70
C ALA A 212 -7.36 -4.88 -7.11
N PRO A 213 -7.92 -6.07 -7.40
CA PRO A 213 -7.35 -7.33 -6.93
C PRO A 213 -5.97 -7.62 -7.53
N LEU A 214 -5.75 -7.22 -8.78
CA LEU A 214 -4.46 -7.40 -9.47
C LEU A 214 -3.37 -6.50 -8.88
N VAL A 215 -3.74 -5.29 -8.45
CA VAL A 215 -2.84 -4.37 -7.73
C VAL A 215 -2.46 -4.96 -6.37
N SER A 216 -3.43 -5.50 -5.63
CA SER A 216 -3.18 -6.14 -4.32
C SER A 216 -2.25 -7.36 -4.42
N ASN A 217 -2.39 -8.16 -5.48
CA ASN A 217 -1.55 -9.33 -5.72
C ASN A 217 -0.19 -8.99 -6.35
N GLY A 218 0.05 -7.75 -6.75
CA GLY A 218 1.32 -7.32 -7.39
C GLY A 218 1.47 -7.72 -8.87
N ALA A 219 0.41 -8.24 -9.50
CA ALA A 219 0.41 -8.62 -10.92
C ALA A 219 0.42 -7.39 -11.86
N VAL A 220 -0.06 -6.25 -11.37
CA VAL A 220 -0.03 -4.96 -12.09
C VAL A 220 0.50 -3.86 -11.17
N GLN A 221 1.14 -2.86 -11.77
CA GLN A 221 1.63 -1.67 -11.10
C GLN A 221 0.97 -0.43 -11.70
N LEU A 222 0.47 0.47 -10.85
CA LEU A 222 -0.10 1.74 -11.29
C LEU A 222 1.02 2.74 -11.65
N ILE A 223 0.79 3.56 -12.68
CA ILE A 223 1.79 4.50 -13.23
C ILE A 223 1.22 5.89 -13.52
#